data_AF-A0A4U5MBM5-F1
#
_entry.id   AF-A0A4U5MBM5-F1
#
_cell.length_a   1.000
_cell.length_b   1.000
_cell.length_c   1.000
_cell.angle_alpha   90.00
_cell.angle_beta   90.00
_cell.angle_gamma   90.00
#
_symmetry.space_group_name_H-M   'P 1'
#
loop_
_entity.id
_entity.type
_entity.pdbx_description
1 polymer ?
#
loop_
_entity_poly.entity_id
_entity_poly.type
_entity_poly.pdbx_seq_one_letter_code
_entity_poly.pdbx_strand_id
1 'polypeptide(L)'
;MGDQFRGSTTAIDSSNIGFQLLKKHGWKEGTGLGISEQGRLEPVQTYLKNNKRGLGADHNKKLLVKKNNTTESSSAPASSSSSSKDKNNQDRSSSRKSKALSKKQRKMQELEKRLQDKEFERGFFREFWPDNV
;
A
#
# COMPACT_ATOMS: atom_id res chain seq x y z
N MET A 1 -4.20 -9.37 -7.18
CA MET A 1 -5.49 -8.92 -7.72
C MET A 1 -6.22 -8.27 -6.56
N GLY A 2 -6.43 -6.96 -6.62
CA GLY A 2 -7.20 -6.26 -5.58
C GLY A 2 -8.65 -6.70 -5.67
N ASP A 3 -9.24 -7.02 -4.54
CA ASP A 3 -10.66 -7.33 -4.45
C ASP A 3 -11.43 -6.10 -4.93
N GLN A 4 -12.07 -6.21 -6.08
CA GLN A 4 -12.88 -5.14 -6.64
C GLN A 4 -14.11 -5.05 -5.74
N PHE A 5 -14.17 -4.02 -4.89
CA PHE A 5 -15.44 -3.59 -4.31
C PHE A 5 -16.40 -3.38 -5.48
N ARG A 6 -17.27 -4.36 -5.70
CA ARG A 6 -18.42 -4.21 -6.59
C ARG A 6 -19.27 -3.16 -5.91
N GLY A 7 -19.09 -1.90 -6.31
CA GLY A 7 -20.01 -0.83 -5.95
C GLY A 7 -21.39 -1.37 -6.26
N SER A 8 -22.25 -1.46 -5.24
CA SER A 8 -23.61 -1.93 -5.42
C SER A 8 -24.32 -0.86 -6.24
N THR A 9 -24.26 -0.96 -7.57
CA THR A 9 -25.07 -0.22 -8.53
C THR A 9 -26.55 -0.61 -8.44
N THR A 10 -26.92 -1.35 -7.40
CA THR A 10 -28.28 -1.79 -7.12
C THR A 10 -28.98 -0.65 -6.39
N ALA A 11 -30.10 -0.21 -6.95
CA ALA A 11 -30.98 0.74 -6.28
C ALA A 11 -31.34 0.27 -4.87
N ILE A 12 -31.54 1.22 -3.95
CA ILE A 12 -31.94 0.91 -2.57
C ILE A 12 -33.35 0.30 -2.62
N ASP A 13 -33.52 -0.87 -2.02
CA ASP A 13 -34.82 -1.54 -1.99
C ASP A 13 -35.87 -0.75 -1.20
N SER A 14 -37.12 -0.84 -1.65
CA SER A 14 -38.29 -0.20 -1.04
C SER A 14 -38.60 -0.67 0.39
N SER A 15 -38.17 -1.88 0.75
CA SER A 15 -38.27 -2.40 2.12
C SER A 15 -37.34 -1.67 3.10
N ASN A 16 -36.29 -1.01 2.58
CA ASN A 16 -35.30 -0.32 3.41
C ASN A 16 -35.92 0.92 4.08
N ILE A 17 -35.75 1.04 5.39
CA ILE A 17 -36.28 2.16 6.18
C ILE A 17 -35.74 3.50 5.67
N GLY A 18 -34.46 3.57 5.28
CA GLY A 18 -33.84 4.76 4.71
C GLY A 18 -34.47 5.19 3.38
N PHE A 19 -34.82 4.23 2.52
CA PHE A 19 -35.56 4.52 1.28
C PHE A 19 -36.93 5.13 1.57
N GLN A 20 -37.67 4.56 2.53
CA GLN A 20 -38.99 5.07 2.91
C GLN A 20 -38.90 6.48 3.50
N LEU A 21 -37.90 6.76 4.31
CA LEU A 21 -37.66 8.09 4.88
C LEU A 21 -37.33 9.11 3.79
N LEU A 22 -36.43 8.77 2.86
CA LEU A 22 -36.11 9.63 1.72
C LEU A 22 -37.36 9.97 0.91
N LYS A 23 -38.16 8.97 0.53
CA LYS A 23 -39.43 9.21 -0.19
C LYS A 23 -40.40 10.08 0.60
N LYS A 24 -40.53 9.86 1.92
CA LYS A 24 -41.39 10.70 2.80
C LYS A 24 -40.96 12.16 2.81
N HIS A 25 -39.66 12.43 2.70
CA HIS A 25 -39.10 13.78 2.64
C HIS A 25 -39.02 14.35 1.21
N GLY A 26 -39.74 13.76 0.25
CA GLY A 26 -39.86 14.29 -1.11
C GLY A 26 -38.73 13.91 -2.06
N TRP A 27 -37.80 13.06 -1.64
CA TRP A 27 -36.81 12.49 -2.57
C TRP A 27 -37.47 11.51 -3.53
N LYS A 28 -37.10 11.57 -4.80
CA LYS A 28 -37.59 10.68 -5.85
C LYS A 28 -36.51 9.66 -6.21
N GLU A 29 -36.96 8.46 -6.52
CA GLU A 29 -36.07 7.39 -6.93
C GLU A 29 -35.44 7.73 -8.29
N GLY A 30 -34.11 7.56 -8.40
CA GLY A 30 -33.36 7.89 -9.61
C GLY A 30 -32.93 9.36 -9.73
N THR A 31 -33.33 10.25 -8.81
CA THR A 31 -32.89 11.66 -8.81
C THR A 31 -31.79 11.93 -7.79
N GLY A 32 -30.89 12.85 -8.12
CA GLY A 32 -29.84 13.31 -7.20
C GLY A 32 -30.41 14.10 -6.03
N LEU A 33 -29.64 14.21 -4.94
CA LEU A 33 -30.03 15.05 -3.81
C LEU A 33 -29.75 16.54 -4.08
N GLY A 34 -30.51 17.43 -3.45
CA GLY A 34 -30.34 18.88 -3.54
C GLY A 34 -31.48 19.59 -4.29
N ILE A 35 -31.48 20.92 -4.23
CA ILE A 35 -32.57 21.78 -4.76
C ILE A 35 -32.81 21.56 -6.25
N SER A 36 -31.73 21.33 -7.01
CA SER A 36 -31.77 21.10 -8.46
C SER A 36 -31.38 19.67 -8.81
N GLU A 37 -31.54 18.73 -7.87
CA GLU A 37 -31.18 17.31 -8.05
C GLU A 37 -29.69 17.11 -8.45
N GLN A 38 -28.82 18.05 -8.07
CA GLN A 38 -27.43 18.12 -8.52
C GLN A 38 -26.49 17.11 -7.85
N GLY A 39 -26.97 16.39 -6.84
CA GLY A 39 -26.21 15.39 -6.12
C GLY A 39 -25.89 14.18 -7.00
N ARG A 40 -24.76 13.54 -6.72
CA ARG A 40 -24.38 12.30 -7.42
C ARG A 40 -25.38 11.19 -7.12
N LEU A 41 -25.77 10.46 -8.16
CA LEU A 41 -26.62 9.26 -8.04
C LEU A 41 -25.84 8.09 -7.44
N GLU A 42 -24.58 7.95 -7.87
CA GLU A 42 -23.73 6.83 -7.49
C GLU A 42 -22.76 7.21 -6.36
N PRO A 43 -22.52 6.31 -5.39
CA PRO A 43 -21.50 6.48 -4.37
C PRO A 43 -20.10 6.76 -4.96
N VAL A 44 -19.28 7.48 -4.20
CA VAL A 44 -17.88 7.71 -4.59
C VAL A 44 -17.10 6.41 -4.42
N GLN A 45 -16.41 5.98 -5.48
CA GLN A 45 -15.54 4.82 -5.42
C GLN A 45 -14.35 5.09 -4.50
N THR A 46 -14.10 4.13 -3.60
CA THR A 46 -12.94 4.16 -2.71
C THR A 46 -12.00 3.02 -3.05
N TYR A 47 -10.70 3.24 -2.80
CA TYR A 47 -9.67 2.23 -3.00
C TYR A 47 -9.09 1.86 -1.64
N LEU A 48 -9.13 0.58 -1.30
CA LEU A 48 -8.51 0.11 -0.07
C LEU A 48 -6.99 0.08 -0.26
N LYS A 49 -6.27 0.77 0.63
CA LYS A 49 -4.81 0.78 0.63
C LYS A 49 -4.28 -0.39 1.46
N ASN A 50 -3.87 -1.46 0.79
CA ASN A 50 -3.33 -2.66 1.47
C ASN A 50 -1.87 -2.51 1.94
N ASN A 51 -1.17 -1.42 1.60
CA ASN A 51 0.23 -1.22 1.94
C ASN A 51 0.42 -0.10 2.97
N LYS A 52 1.54 -0.16 3.71
CA LYS A 52 1.93 0.89 4.69
C LYS A 52 2.89 1.93 4.10
N ARG A 53 3.10 1.94 2.79
CA ARG A 53 4.06 2.85 2.14
C ARG A 53 3.50 4.28 2.08
N GLY A 54 4.38 5.27 2.04
CA GLY A 54 4.00 6.66 1.84
C GLY A 54 3.25 6.89 0.53
N LEU A 55 2.45 7.96 0.47
CA LEU A 55 1.87 8.43 -0.79
C LEU A 55 3.02 8.85 -1.74
N GLY A 56 2.86 8.57 -3.02
CA GLY A 56 3.91 8.84 -4.03
C GLY A 56 5.10 7.87 -4.03
N ALA A 57 5.13 6.86 -3.14
CA ALA A 57 6.22 5.90 -3.14
C ALA A 57 6.15 4.96 -4.37
N ASP A 58 7.25 4.87 -5.13
CA ASP A 58 7.32 4.09 -6.37
C ASP A 58 6.87 2.66 -6.20
N HIS A 59 5.85 2.23 -6.93
CA HIS A 59 5.44 0.83 -6.91
C HIS A 59 6.52 0.02 -7.61
N ASN A 60 7.29 -0.77 -6.83
CA ASN A 60 8.17 -1.78 -7.42
C ASN A 60 7.28 -2.79 -8.12
N LYS A 61 7.07 -2.57 -9.42
CA LYS A 61 6.47 -3.50 -10.35
C LYS A 61 7.32 -4.76 -10.26
N LYS A 62 6.84 -5.75 -9.48
CA LYS A 62 7.39 -7.10 -9.53
C LYS A 62 7.20 -7.54 -10.97
N LEU A 63 8.26 -7.45 -11.76
CA LEU A 63 8.35 -8.07 -13.06
C LEU A 63 8.15 -9.56 -12.78
N LEU A 64 6.92 -10.02 -12.99
CA LEU A 64 6.63 -11.44 -13.09
C LEU A 64 7.40 -11.89 -14.33
N VAL A 65 8.59 -12.44 -14.11
CA VAL A 65 9.30 -13.23 -15.12
C VAL A 65 8.40 -14.42 -15.40
N LYS A 66 7.56 -14.26 -16.42
CA LYS A 66 6.79 -15.31 -17.04
C LYS A 66 7.82 -16.24 -17.67
N LYS A 67 8.13 -17.35 -17.01
CA LYS A 67 8.82 -18.49 -17.63
C LYS A 67 7.79 -19.14 -18.56
N ASN A 68 7.91 -18.86 -19.83
CA ASN A 68 7.07 -19.41 -20.89
C ASN A 68 7.87 -20.46 -21.68
N ASN A 69 7.15 -21.53 -22.02
CA ASN A 69 7.34 -22.50 -23.13
C ASN A 69 7.71 -23.93 -22.67
N THR A 70 6.75 -24.88 -22.58
CA THR A 70 6.19 -25.79 -23.64
C THR A 70 7.22 -26.85 -24.08
N THR A 71 6.97 -28.16 -24.20
CA THR A 71 5.76 -28.98 -24.42
C THR A 71 6.14 -30.46 -24.18
N GLU A 72 5.15 -31.23 -23.75
CA GLU A 72 4.94 -32.68 -23.78
C GLU A 72 6.02 -33.66 -24.35
N SER A 73 6.13 -34.78 -23.62
CA SER A 73 6.44 -36.16 -24.05
C SER A 73 7.81 -36.51 -24.67
N SER A 74 8.59 -37.33 -23.91
CA SER A 74 9.20 -38.62 -24.30
C SER A 74 10.67 -38.84 -23.86
N SER A 75 10.88 -40.00 -23.19
CA SER A 75 12.10 -40.82 -23.09
C SER A 75 13.43 -40.25 -22.53
N ALA A 76 13.88 -40.80 -21.40
CA ALA A 76 15.30 -40.95 -21.02
C ALA A 76 15.92 -42.20 -21.72
N PRO A 77 17.19 -42.63 -21.49
CA PRO A 77 18.47 -41.98 -21.09
C PRO A 77 19.69 -42.42 -21.98
N ALA A 78 20.87 -41.76 -21.89
CA ALA A 78 22.24 -42.33 -22.13
C ALA A 78 23.34 -41.23 -22.07
N SER A 79 24.25 -41.23 -21.08
CA SER A 79 25.71 -41.56 -21.15
C SER A 79 26.54 -40.71 -22.15
N SER A 80 27.75 -40.19 -21.92
CA SER A 80 28.81 -40.33 -20.91
C SER A 80 29.94 -39.36 -21.36
N SER A 81 30.47 -38.47 -20.50
CA SER A 81 31.80 -38.59 -19.83
C SER A 81 32.90 -37.64 -20.36
N SER A 82 33.71 -37.15 -19.40
CA SER A 82 35.02 -36.47 -19.50
C SER A 82 34.97 -34.96 -19.82
N SER A 83 35.68 -34.05 -19.16
CA SER A 83 36.84 -34.14 -18.25
C SER A 83 37.01 -32.84 -17.44
N SER A 84 37.38 -33.00 -16.17
CA SER A 84 38.37 -32.23 -15.40
C SER A 84 38.52 -30.71 -15.58
N LYS A 85 38.04 -29.90 -14.61
CA LYS A 85 38.88 -28.91 -13.89
C LYS A 85 38.20 -28.31 -12.66
N ASP A 86 38.61 -28.85 -11.52
CA ASP A 86 39.14 -28.17 -10.33
C ASP A 86 39.08 -26.63 -10.24
N LYS A 87 38.71 -26.17 -9.03
CA LYS A 87 38.97 -24.88 -8.36
C LYS A 87 38.18 -23.66 -8.86
N ASN A 88 37.27 -23.12 -8.05
CA ASN A 88 37.65 -22.26 -6.92
C ASN A 88 36.39 -21.59 -6.34
N ASN A 89 36.15 -21.83 -5.05
CA ASN A 89 35.20 -21.08 -4.24
C ASN A 89 35.78 -19.66 -4.06
N GLN A 90 35.18 -18.68 -4.76
CA GLN A 90 35.36 -17.28 -4.43
C GLN A 90 34.07 -16.79 -3.75
N ASP A 91 34.00 -17.11 -2.47
CA ASP A 91 33.43 -16.26 -1.44
C ASP A 91 33.96 -14.83 -1.61
N ARG A 92 33.27 -14.02 -2.43
CA ARG A 92 33.45 -12.57 -2.42
C ARG A 92 32.52 -11.98 -1.38
N SER A 93 33.06 -11.94 -0.17
CA SER A 93 32.61 -11.05 0.90
C SER A 93 32.35 -9.64 0.37
N SER A 94 31.11 -9.18 0.46
CA SER A 94 30.86 -7.81 0.91
C SER A 94 29.87 -7.87 2.06
N SER A 95 30.38 -8.40 3.17
CA SER A 95 29.89 -8.09 4.51
C SER A 95 29.86 -6.56 4.62
N ARG A 96 28.72 -5.93 4.32
CA ARG A 96 28.38 -4.66 4.97
C ARG A 96 27.95 -5.02 6.38
N LYS A 97 28.95 -5.33 7.22
CA LYS A 97 28.81 -5.22 8.67
C LYS A 97 28.32 -3.81 8.92
N SER A 98 27.02 -3.66 9.17
CA SER A 98 26.51 -2.48 9.84
C SER A 98 27.34 -2.35 11.11
N LYS A 99 28.25 -1.36 11.15
CA LYS A 99 29.01 -1.06 12.35
C LYS A 99 27.97 -0.80 13.43
N ALA A 100 27.78 -1.75 14.33
CA ALA A 100 26.86 -1.60 15.44
C ALA A 100 27.31 -0.35 16.20
N LEU A 101 26.52 0.71 16.15
CA LEU A 101 26.83 1.97 16.83
C LEU A 101 27.09 1.66 18.30
N SER A 102 28.18 2.18 18.84
CA SER A 102 28.52 2.00 20.25
C SER A 102 27.35 2.46 21.13
N LYS A 103 27.18 1.83 22.29
CA LYS A 103 26.11 2.18 23.25
C LYS A 103 26.05 3.70 23.53
N LYS A 104 27.22 4.36 23.60
CA LYS A 104 27.33 5.82 23.79
C LYS A 104 26.76 6.61 22.61
N GLN A 105 27.02 6.18 21.39
CA GLN A 105 26.56 6.85 20.17
C GLN A 105 25.05 6.69 19.97
N ARG A 106 24.48 5.52 20.32
CA ARG A 106 23.03 5.32 20.32
C ARG A 106 22.32 6.25 21.30
N LYS A 107 22.85 6.37 22.53
CA LYS A 107 22.27 7.24 23.56
C LYS A 107 22.35 8.72 23.17
N MET A 108 23.43 9.12 22.50
CA MET A 108 23.59 10.47 21.95
C MET A 108 22.55 10.76 20.84
N GLN A 109 22.40 9.86 19.87
CA GLN A 109 21.41 10.00 18.79
C GLN A 109 19.97 10.02 19.31
N GLU A 110 19.67 9.26 20.36
CA GLU A 110 18.34 9.27 20.96
C GLU A 110 18.02 10.61 21.64
N LEU A 111 18.98 11.21 22.35
CA LEU A 111 18.80 12.54 22.93
C LEU A 111 18.63 13.62 21.87
N GLU A 112 19.45 13.58 20.82
CA GLU A 112 19.36 14.51 19.69
C GLU A 112 17.99 14.41 19.02
N LYS A 113 17.51 13.19 18.75
CA LYS A 113 16.18 12.97 18.18
C LYS A 113 15.07 13.48 19.10
N ARG A 114 15.15 13.25 20.41
CA ARG A 114 14.17 13.77 21.38
C ARG A 114 14.14 15.29 21.41
N LEU A 115 15.27 15.97 21.22
CA LEU A 115 15.32 17.42 21.13
C LEU A 115 14.68 17.91 19.83
N GLN A 116 14.98 17.27 18.70
CA GLN A 116 14.36 17.58 17.41
C GLN A 116 12.84 17.40 17.43
N ASP A 117 12.35 16.29 18.00
CA ASP A 117 10.91 16.01 18.10
C ASP A 117 10.21 17.09 18.96
N LYS A 118 10.83 17.51 20.07
CA LYS A 118 10.32 18.60 20.93
C LYS A 118 10.35 19.97 20.25
N GLU A 119 11.42 20.27 19.51
CA GLU A 119 11.53 21.51 18.75
C GLU A 119 10.52 21.57 17.61
N PHE A 120 10.31 20.44 16.93
CA PHE A 120 9.28 20.28 15.91
C PHE A 120 7.89 20.49 16.51
N GLU A 121 7.56 19.82 17.61
CA GLU A 121 6.28 19.95 18.29
C GLU A 121 6.03 21.39 18.74
N ARG A 122 7.02 22.04 19.37
CA ARG A 122 6.93 23.45 19.77
C ARG A 122 6.74 24.39 18.57
N GLY A 123 7.45 24.15 17.47
CA GLY A 123 7.31 24.92 16.23
C GLY A 123 5.93 24.74 15.60
N PHE A 124 5.47 23.49 15.53
CA PHE A 124 4.19 23.09 14.98
C PHE A 124 3.01 23.71 15.77
N PHE A 125 3.02 23.63 17.10
CA PHE A 125 1.98 24.23 17.93
C PHE A 125 1.97 25.77 17.84
N ARG A 126 3.14 26.43 17.82
CA ARG A 126 3.21 27.88 17.62
C ARG A 126 2.62 28.33 16.28
N GLU A 127 2.79 27.53 15.23
CA GLU A 127 2.35 27.89 13.88
C GLU A 127 0.88 27.57 13.62
N PHE A 128 0.35 26.52 14.25
CA PHE A 128 -0.98 25.99 13.92
C PHE A 128 -2.02 26.10 15.05
N TRP A 129 -1.60 26.39 16.29
CA TRP A 129 -2.46 26.60 17.46
C TRP A 129 -1.87 27.65 18.43
N PRO A 130 -1.90 28.95 18.07
CA PRO A 130 -1.26 30.01 18.83
C PRO A 130 -1.88 30.30 20.21
N ASP A 131 -3.14 29.94 20.44
CA ASP A 131 -3.90 30.31 21.64
C ASP A 131 -3.68 29.39 22.87
N ASN A 132 -2.85 28.35 22.74
CA ASN A 132 -2.61 27.34 23.79
C ASN A 132 -1.12 27.19 24.18
N VAL A 133 -0.30 28.22 23.91
CA VAL A 133 1.10 28.35 24.36
C VAL A 133 1.21 29.44 25.42
#